data_AF-K1PNE5-F1
#
_entry.id   AF-K1PNE5-F1
#
_cell.length_a   1.000
_cell.length_b   1.000
_cell.length_c   1.000
_cell.angle_alpha   90.00
_cell.angle_beta   90.00
_cell.angle_gamma   90.00
#
_symmetry.space_group_name_H-M   'P 1'
#
loop_
_entity.id
_entity.type
_entity.pdbx_description
1 polymer ?
#
loop_
_entity_poly.entity_id
_entity_poly.type
_entity_poly.pdbx_seq_one_letter_code
_entity_poly.pdbx_strand_id
1 'polypeptide(L)' 'MSGTTRRQRVAVIGAGPAGLCCLKHLAAKPELFEPVAFERNFWPGGIWNYTDQTRKDAFGLPVHSALYNKLK' A
#
# COMPACT_ATOMS: atom_id res chain seq x y z
N MET A 1 -7.82 35.70 14.37
CA MET A 1 -8.41 34.35 14.56
C MET A 1 -7.72 33.42 13.59
N SER A 2 -6.72 32.66 14.05
CA SER A 2 -6.04 31.65 13.24
C SER A 2 -6.91 30.41 13.24
N GLY A 3 -7.70 30.22 12.17
CA GLY A 3 -8.48 29.00 11.97
C GLY A 3 -7.52 27.85 11.70
N THR A 4 -7.39 26.92 12.63
CA THR A 4 -6.58 25.73 12.45
C THR A 4 -7.25 24.86 11.38
N THR A 5 -6.75 24.90 10.15
CA THR A 5 -7.26 24.03 9.08
C THR A 5 -6.97 22.59 9.46
N ARG A 6 -8.02 21.81 9.75
CA ARG A 6 -7.86 20.40 10.13
C ARG A 6 -7.37 19.59 8.93
N ARG A 7 -6.27 18.84 9.10
CA ARG A 7 -5.76 17.92 8.08
C ARG A 7 -6.79 16.87 7.72
N GLN A 8 -6.86 16.54 6.43
CA GLN A 8 -7.71 15.47 5.92
C GLN A 8 -7.07 14.11 6.19
N ARG A 9 -7.79 13.22 6.88
CA ARG A 9 -7.35 11.85 7.12
C ARG A 9 -7.67 10.99 5.90
N VAL A 10 -6.67 10.31 5.35
CA VAL A 10 -6.83 9.55 4.10
C VAL A 10 -6.40 8.11 4.33
N ALA A 11 -7.30 7.16 4.06
CA ALA A 11 -6.99 5.73 4.08
C ALA A 11 -6.61 5.28 2.66
N VAL A 12 -5.40 4.74 2.51
CA VAL A 12 -4.91 4.13 1.26
C VAL A 12 -4.97 2.61 1.41
N ILE A 13 -5.79 1.94 0.59
CA ILE A 13 -5.96 0.49 0.66
C ILE A 13 -5.06 -0.18 -0.39
N GLY A 14 -4.09 -0.96 0.09
CA GLY A 14 -3.01 -1.57 -0.68
C GLY A 14 -1.76 -0.68 -0.71
N ALA A 15 -0.60 -1.28 -0.41
CA ALA A 15 0.73 -0.69 -0.50
C ALA A 15 1.54 -1.30 -1.66
N GLY A 16 0.86 -1.60 -2.77
CA GLY A 16 1.51 -1.82 -4.08
C GLY A 16 1.99 -0.52 -4.73
N PRO A 17 2.48 -0.54 -5.98
CA PRO A 17 3.06 0.64 -6.63
C PRO A 17 2.11 1.86 -6.66
N ALA A 18 0.83 1.64 -6.96
CA ALA A 18 -0.18 2.70 -6.97
C ALA A 18 -0.40 3.30 -5.57
N GLY A 19 -0.54 2.46 -4.55
CA GLY A 19 -0.72 2.90 -3.17
C GLY A 19 0.49 3.65 -2.61
N LEU A 20 1.70 3.16 -2.89
CA LEU A 20 2.94 3.84 -2.51
C LEU A 20 3.10 5.18 -3.23
N CYS A 21 2.72 5.27 -4.52
CA CYS A 21 2.71 6.54 -5.25
C CYS A 21 1.72 7.54 -4.63
N CYS A 22 0.51 7.08 -4.29
CA CYS A 22 -0.50 7.86 -3.61
C CYS A 22 0.01 8.38 -2.25
N LEU A 23 0.55 7.49 -1.40
CA LEU A 23 1.18 7.85 -0.12
C LEU A 23 2.27 8.89 -0.30
N LYS A 24 3.17 8.72 -1.28
CA LYS A 24 4.25 9.68 -1.56
C LYS A 24 3.70 11.07 -1.83
N HIS A 25 2.64 11.18 -2.64
CA HIS A 25 2.04 12.47 -2.99
C HIS A 25 1.27 13.11 -1.84
N LEU A 26 0.58 12.31 -1.02
CA LEU A 26 -0.11 12.78 0.18
C LEU A 26 0.88 13.23 1.26
N ALA A 27 1.94 12.45 1.49
CA ALA A 27 2.98 12.74 2.48
C ALA A 27 3.82 13.98 2.12
N ALA A 28 3.87 14.37 0.84
CA ALA A 28 4.51 15.61 0.39
C ALA A 28 3.73 16.88 0.78
N LYS A 29 2.51 16.76 1.31
CA LYS A 29 1.64 17.86 1.76
C LYS A 29 1.17 17.63 3.21
N PRO A 30 2.09 17.56 4.19
CA PRO A 30 1.81 17.18 5.57
C PRO A 30 0.95 18.20 6.35
N GLU A 31 0.80 19.40 5.83
CA GLU A 31 -0.10 20.45 6.32
C GLU A 31 -1.55 20.25 5.88
N LEU A 32 -1.79 19.45 4.82
CA LEU A 32 -3.12 19.17 4.29
C LEU A 32 -3.60 17.77 4.63
N PHE A 33 -2.71 16.77 4.68
CA PHE A 33 -3.09 15.36 4.77
C PHE A 33 -2.45 14.62 5.95
N GLU A 34 -3.19 13.63 6.44
CA GLU A 34 -2.73 12.61 7.40
C GLU A 34 -3.04 11.22 6.80
N PRO A 35 -2.17 10.72 5.89
CA PRO A 35 -2.40 9.47 5.19
C PRO A 35 -2.00 8.26 6.05
N VAL A 36 -2.78 7.17 5.95
CA VAL A 36 -2.48 5.85 6.52
C VAL A 36 -2.72 4.80 5.45
N ALA A 37 -1.75 3.91 5.24
CA ALA A 37 -1.93 2.76 4.34
C ALA A 37 -2.22 1.47 5.10
N PHE A 38 -3.06 0.64 4.47
CA PHE A 38 -3.38 -0.70 4.93
C PHE A 38 -2.96 -1.68 3.84
N GLU A 39 -2.02 -2.56 4.16
CA GLU A 39 -1.53 -3.61 3.27
C GLU A 39 -1.83 -4.96 3.90
N ARG A 40 -2.32 -5.90 3.09
CA ARG A 40 -2.65 -7.25 3.55
C ARG A 40 -1.40 -8.11 3.67
N ASN A 41 -0.45 -7.93 2.75
CA ASN A 41 0.81 -8.66 2.76
C ASN A 41 1.71 -8.14 3.91
N PHE A 42 2.66 -8.98 4.33
CA PHE A 42 3.62 -8.59 5.36
C PHE A 42 4.53 -7.43 4.92
N TRP A 43 4.88 -7.40 3.63
CA TRP A 43 5.71 -6.35 3.02
C TRP A 43 4.89 -5.49 2.05
N PRO A 44 5.19 -4.19 1.92
CA PRO A 44 4.71 -3.37 0.80
C PRO A 44 5.37 -3.83 -0.51
N GLY A 45 4.78 -3.47 -1.66
CA GLY A 45 5.25 -3.87 -2.99
C GLY A 45 4.14 -4.47 -3.86
N GLY A 46 3.05 -4.92 -3.25
CA GLY A 46 1.88 -5.47 -3.95
C GLY A 46 2.26 -6.68 -4.80
N ILE A 47 1.95 -6.64 -6.09
CA ILE A 47 2.30 -7.72 -7.02
C ILE A 47 3.81 -7.95 -7.12
N TRP A 48 4.66 -6.98 -6.76
CA TRP A 48 6.11 -7.12 -6.87
C TRP A 48 6.75 -7.93 -5.74
N ASN A 49 5.96 -8.33 -4.73
CA ASN A 49 6.41 -9.23 -3.68
C ASN A 49 6.36 -10.67 -4.19
N TYR A 50 7.50 -11.21 -4.60
CA TYR A 50 7.62 -12.59 -5.06
C TYR A 50 7.29 -13.58 -3.94
N THR A 51 6.64 -14.69 -4.29
CA THR A 51 6.42 -15.83 -3.41
C THR A 51 6.33 -17.12 -4.23
N ASP A 52 6.86 -18.22 -3.70
CA ASP A 52 6.67 -19.57 -4.27
C ASP A 52 5.30 -20.17 -3.93
N GLN A 53 4.50 -19.51 -3.06
CA GLN A 53 3.16 -19.98 -2.71
C GLN A 53 2.20 -19.82 -3.90
N THR A 54 1.32 -20.80 -4.10
CA THR A 54 0.33 -20.79 -5.17
C THR A 54 -1.07 -20.99 -4.63
N ARG A 55 -2.08 -20.46 -5.33
CA ARG A 55 -3.51 -20.48 -4.97
C ARG A 55 -3.84 -19.72 -3.69
N LYS A 56 -3.43 -20.23 -2.52
CA LYS A 56 -3.73 -19.65 -1.20
C LYS A 56 -2.48 -19.38 -0.39
N ASP A 57 -2.50 -18.30 0.39
CA ASP A 57 -1.46 -17.96 1.35
C ASP A 57 -1.63 -18.68 2.70
N ALA A 58 -0.74 -18.39 3.66
CA ALA A 58 -0.78 -18.93 5.03
C ALA A 58 -2.08 -18.60 5.80
N PHE A 59 -2.86 -17.62 5.35
CA PHE A 59 -4.15 -17.23 5.94
C PHE A 59 -5.34 -17.77 5.15
N GLY A 60 -5.10 -18.60 4.12
CA GLY A 60 -6.14 -19.19 3.28
C GLY A 60 -6.73 -18.22 2.24
N LEU A 61 -6.14 -17.04 2.05
CA LEU A 61 -6.57 -16.03 1.09
C LEU A 61 -5.87 -16.23 -0.26
N PRO A 62 -6.46 -15.77 -1.38
CA PRO A 62 -5.82 -15.87 -2.68
C PRO A 62 -4.45 -15.17 -2.70
N VAL A 63 -3.42 -15.88 -3.19
CA VAL A 63 -2.07 -15.33 -3.37
C VAL A 63 -2.16 -14.06 -4.22
N HIS A 64 -1.58 -12.98 -3.72
CA HIS A 64 -1.64 -11.67 -4.36
C HIS A 64 -0.61 -11.50 -5.49
N SER A 65 0.56 -12.13 -5.33
CA SER A 65 1.65 -12.03 -6.29
C SER A 65 1.29 -12.71 -7.60
N ALA A 66 1.67 -12.07 -8.71
CA ALA A 66 1.56 -12.64 -10.05
C ALA A 66 2.94 -12.93 -10.67
N LEU A 67 4.01 -12.78 -9.88
CA LEU A 67 5.37 -13.01 -10.36
C LEU A 67 5.70 -14.49 -10.37
N TYR A 68 6.65 -14.85 -11.22
CA TYR A 68 7.23 -16.18 -11.30
C TYR A 68 8.75 -16.09 -11.27
N ASN A 69 9.39 -17.19 -10.88
CA ASN A 69 10.84 -17.25 -10.82
C ASN A 69 11.42 -16.91 -12.20
N LYS A 70 12.45 -16.05 -12.22
CA LYS A 70 13.13 -15.56 -13.43
C LYS A 70 12.31 -14.59 -14.30
N LEU A 71 11.24 -13.99 -13.77
CA LEU A 71 10.70 -12.77 -14.36
C LEU A 71 11.82 -11.71 -14.40
N LYS A 72 12.09 -11.15 -15.58
CA LYS A 72 13.11 -10.12 -15.82
C LYS A 72 12.45 -8.82 -16.28
#